data_AF-A0A1I7ERJ7-F1
#
_entry.id   AF-A0A1I7ERJ7-F1
#
_cell.length_a   1.000
_cell.length_b   1.000
_cell.length_c   1.000
_cell.angle_alpha   90.00
_cell.angle_beta   90.00
_cell.angle_gamma   90.00
#
_symmetry.space_group_name_H-M   'P 1'
#
loop_
_entity.id
_entity.type
_entity.pdbx_description
1 polymer ?
#
loop_
_entity_poly.entity_id
_entity_poly.type
_entity_poly.pdbx_seq_one_letter_code
_entity_poly.pdbx_strand_id
1 'polypeptide(L)'
;MSGPHAYDQIPELVERSRQRVANFFTDFDERLNREQYVAGTEFSVVDITTLMTVDFATKAFKMTIPAEFTTFQRWYDEVSTQAQRRR
;
A
#
# COMPACT_ATOMS: atom_id res chain seq x y z
N MET A 1 -20.08 -5.58 -9.86
CA MET A 1 -20.13 -4.45 -10.81
C MET A 1 -19.21 -3.35 -10.30
N SER A 2 -18.39 -2.77 -11.18
CA SER A 2 -17.60 -1.57 -10.88
C SER A 2 -18.37 -0.35 -11.38
N GLY A 3 -19.34 0.13 -10.59
CA GLY A 3 -20.22 1.25 -10.95
C GLY A 3 -21.65 0.84 -11.36
N PRO A 4 -22.52 1.81 -11.71
CA PRO A 4 -23.94 1.56 -12.00
C PRO A 4 -24.20 0.87 -13.35
N HIS A 5 -23.17 0.72 -14.18
CA HIS A 5 -23.26 0.05 -15.48
C HIS A 5 -22.40 -1.22 -15.47
N ALA A 6 -22.95 -2.30 -16.02
CA ALA A 6 -22.22 -3.54 -16.19
C ALA A 6 -21.33 -3.45 -17.44
N TYR A 7 -20.04 -3.72 -17.25
CA TYR A 7 -19.06 -3.89 -18.32
C TYR A 7 -18.43 -5.27 -18.18
N ASP A 8 -18.14 -5.90 -19.30
CA ASP A 8 -17.36 -7.14 -19.32
C ASP A 8 -16.01 -6.90 -18.66
N GLN A 9 -15.72 -7.73 -17.67
CA GLN A 9 -14.44 -7.69 -16.96
C GLN A 9 -13.43 -8.58 -17.68
N ILE A 10 -12.17 -8.17 -17.70
CA ILE A 10 -11.07 -8.95 -18.26
C ILE A 10 -10.42 -9.75 -17.13
N PRO A 11 -10.60 -11.08 -17.04
CA PRO A 11 -10.13 -11.89 -15.90
C PRO A 11 -8.60 -11.81 -15.69
N GLU A 12 -7.84 -11.74 -16.78
CA GLU A 12 -6.38 -11.67 -16.75
C GLU A 12 -5.86 -10.38 -16.10
N LEU A 13 -6.68 -9.31 -16.09
CA LEU A 13 -6.34 -8.09 -15.38
C LEU A 13 -6.32 -8.29 -13.86
N VAL A 14 -7.14 -9.20 -13.32
CA VAL A 14 -7.16 -9.47 -11.88
C VAL A 14 -5.83 -10.08 -11.44
N GLU A 15 -5.38 -11.12 -12.15
CA GLU A 15 -4.14 -11.82 -11.82
C GLU A 15 -2.94 -10.89 -11.98
N ARG A 16 -2.84 -10.18 -13.10
CA ARG A 16 -1.78 -9.20 -13.32
C ARG A 16 -1.79 -8.08 -12.27
N SER A 17 -2.97 -7.63 -11.83
CA SER A 17 -3.07 -6.57 -10.81
C SER A 17 -2.58 -7.06 -9.45
N ARG A 18 -2.88 -8.31 -9.08
CA ARG A 18 -2.34 -8.93 -7.86
C ARG A 18 -0.81 -9.01 -7.90
N GLN A 19 -0.25 -9.46 -9.01
CA GLN A 19 1.21 -9.51 -9.17
C GLN A 19 1.85 -8.12 -9.03
N ARG A 20 1.23 -7.08 -9.60
CA ARG A 20 1.72 -5.70 -9.45
C ARG A 20 1.69 -5.20 -8.00
N VAL A 21 0.67 -5.56 -7.22
CA VAL A 21 0.61 -5.20 -5.79
C VAL A 21 1.67 -5.96 -4.99
N ALA A 22 1.87 -7.24 -5.28
CA ALA A 22 2.93 -8.03 -4.65
C ALA A 22 4.33 -7.45 -4.92
N ASN A 23 4.63 -7.12 -6.18
CA ASN A 23 5.89 -6.47 -6.54
C ASN A 23 6.04 -5.11 -5.85
N PHE A 24 4.97 -4.31 -5.81
CA PHE A 24 4.99 -3.04 -5.09
C PHE A 24 5.31 -3.23 -3.60
N PHE A 25 4.75 -4.24 -2.92
CA PHE A 25 5.08 -4.50 -1.51
C PHE A 25 6.55 -4.87 -1.32
N THR A 26 7.12 -5.68 -2.22
CA THR A 26 8.55 -6.01 -2.21
C THR A 26 9.41 -4.75 -2.41
N ASP A 27 9.17 -4.00 -3.49
CA ASP A 27 9.92 -2.77 -3.80
C ASP A 27 9.81 -1.73 -2.66
N PHE A 28 8.64 -1.68 -2.03
CA PHE A 28 8.37 -0.74 -0.96
C PHE A 28 9.07 -1.10 0.35
N ASP A 29 9.10 -2.38 0.74
CA ASP A 29 9.92 -2.80 1.88
C ASP A 29 11.41 -2.56 1.60
N GLU A 30 11.90 -2.84 0.39
CA GLU A 30 13.29 -2.53 0.01
C GLU A 30 13.62 -1.03 0.13
N ARG A 31 12.67 -0.16 -0.24
CA ARG A 31 12.81 1.29 -0.06
C ARG A 31 12.87 1.67 1.42
N LEU A 32 11.98 1.12 2.24
CA LEU A 32 11.89 1.41 3.67
C LEU A 32 13.01 0.77 4.51
N ASN A 33 13.71 -0.21 3.96
CA ASN A 33 14.98 -0.68 4.51
C ASN A 33 16.09 0.36 4.41
N ARG A 34 15.98 1.33 3.50
CA ARG A 34 16.99 2.38 3.27
C ARG A 34 16.59 3.73 3.85
N GLU A 35 15.30 3.99 3.98
CA GLU A 35 14.74 5.28 4.36
C GLU A 35 13.65 5.14 5.43
N GLN A 36 13.46 6.16 6.25
CA GLN A 36 12.45 6.14 7.31
C GLN A 36 11.01 6.29 6.76
N TYR A 37 10.84 7.10 5.73
CA TYR A 37 9.57 7.43 5.08
C TYR A 37 9.68 7.28 3.56
N VAL A 38 8.56 7.35 2.84
CA VAL A 38 8.54 7.08 1.39
C VAL A 38 9.49 8.03 0.63
N ALA A 39 9.47 9.31 1.00
CA ALA A 39 10.25 10.36 0.36
C ALA A 39 11.65 10.60 1.00
N GLY A 40 12.06 9.78 1.97
CA GLY A 40 13.36 9.92 2.65
C GLY A 40 13.21 9.96 4.18
N THR A 41 13.86 10.93 4.82
CA THR A 41 13.93 11.01 6.29
C THR A 41 12.78 11.76 6.95
N GLU A 42 11.95 12.47 6.18
CA GLU A 42 10.85 13.27 6.71
C GLU A 42 9.49 12.77 6.24
N PHE A 43 8.53 12.78 7.16
CA PHE A 43 7.13 12.48 6.88
C PHE A 43 6.53 13.55 5.95
N SER A 44 5.81 13.11 4.93
CA SER A 44 5.21 14.02 3.94
C SER A 44 3.83 13.57 3.47
N VAL A 45 3.23 14.35 2.58
CA VAL A 45 1.97 13.98 1.90
C VAL A 45 2.10 12.65 1.14
N VAL A 46 3.31 12.29 0.70
CA VAL A 46 3.58 11.03 -0.01
C VAL A 46 3.28 9.84 0.90
N ASP A 47 3.62 9.90 2.19
CA ASP A 47 3.30 8.84 3.15
C ASP A 47 1.79 8.66 3.35
N ILE A 48 1.03 9.75 3.33
CA ILE A 48 -0.43 9.72 3.45
C ILE A 48 -1.04 9.04 2.21
N THR A 49 -0.60 9.44 1.01
CA THR A 49 -1.08 8.83 -0.25
C THR A 49 -0.71 7.35 -0.31
N THR A 50 0.51 6.98 0.09
CA THR A 50 0.92 5.59 0.16
C THR A 50 0.12 4.82 1.21
N LEU A 51 -0.18 5.40 2.38
CA LEU A 51 -1.02 4.76 3.40
C LEU A 51 -2.40 4.43 2.84
N MET A 52 -3.04 5.38 2.15
CA MET A 52 -4.33 5.14 1.50
C MET A 52 -4.26 4.03 0.45
N THR A 53 -3.15 3.95 -0.30
CA THR A 53 -2.91 2.91 -1.30
C THR A 53 -2.79 1.53 -0.67
N VAL A 54 -2.02 1.41 0.42
CA VAL A 54 -1.85 0.17 1.19
C VAL A 54 -3.15 -0.24 1.86
N ASP A 55 -3.88 0.71 2.45
CA ASP A 55 -5.21 0.46 3.01
C ASP A 55 -6.19 -0.07 1.97
N PHE A 56 -6.17 0.47 0.75
CA PHE A 56 -7.02 -0.01 -0.32
C PHE A 56 -6.65 -1.44 -0.73
N ALA A 57 -5.36 -1.74 -0.90
CA ALA A 57 -4.89 -3.10 -1.22
C ALA A 57 -5.27 -4.12 -0.12
N THR A 58 -5.06 -3.77 1.14
CA THR A 58 -5.30 -4.65 2.29
C THR A 58 -6.79 -4.82 2.59
N LYS A 59 -7.57 -3.73 2.61
CA LYS A 59 -8.99 -3.74 3.02
C LYS A 59 -9.93 -4.13 1.87
N ALA A 60 -9.67 -3.67 0.65
CA ALA A 60 -10.55 -3.96 -0.49
C ALA A 60 -10.18 -5.28 -1.20
N PHE A 61 -8.88 -5.59 -1.31
CA PHE A 61 -8.40 -6.77 -2.06
C PHE A 61 -7.84 -7.91 -1.19
N LYS A 62 -7.81 -7.73 0.14
CA LYS A 62 -7.27 -8.70 1.11
C LYS A 62 -5.80 -9.06 0.83
N MET A 63 -5.04 -8.14 0.24
CA MET A 63 -3.61 -8.30 0.03
C MET A 63 -2.88 -7.75 1.24
N THR A 64 -2.63 -8.62 2.22
CA THR A 64 -2.00 -8.27 3.50
C THR A 64 -0.51 -7.98 3.33
N ILE A 65 0.05 -7.12 4.19
CA ILE A 65 1.50 -6.93 4.30
C ILE A 65 2.10 -8.27 4.77
N PRO A 66 3.05 -8.86 4.02
CA PRO A 66 3.74 -10.08 4.43
C PRO A 66 4.50 -9.87 5.75
N ALA A 67 4.52 -10.90 6.61
CA ALA A 67 5.08 -10.80 7.95
C ALA A 67 6.60 -10.56 7.96
N GLU A 68 7.28 -10.98 6.89
CA GLU A 68 8.71 -10.76 6.66
C GLU A 68 9.06 -9.30 6.36
N PHE A 69 8.10 -8.48 5.91
CA PHE A 69 8.33 -7.07 5.56
C PHE A 69 8.24 -6.17 6.79
N THR A 70 9.22 -6.36 7.68
CA THR A 70 9.26 -5.71 9.00
C THR A 70 9.40 -4.19 8.93
N THR A 71 10.14 -3.65 7.95
CA THR A 71 10.30 -2.20 7.79
C THR A 71 9.06 -1.55 7.20
N PHE A 72 8.36 -2.25 6.31
CA PHE A 72 7.04 -1.87 5.86
C PHE A 72 6.03 -1.88 7.01
N GLN A 73 5.97 -2.94 7.81
CA GLN A 73 5.07 -2.99 8.96
C GLN A 73 5.32 -1.84 9.94
N ARG A 74 6.59 -1.57 10.28
CA ARG A 74 6.99 -0.41 11.09
C ARG A 74 6.46 0.91 10.53
N TRP A 75 6.71 1.17 9.24
CA TRP A 75 6.24 2.39 8.57
C TRP A 75 4.71 2.50 8.65
N TYR A 76 3.98 1.41 8.41
CA TYR A 76 2.52 1.41 8.42
C TYR A 76 1.96 1.76 9.81
N ASP A 77 2.53 1.19 10.88
CA ASP A 77 2.09 1.43 12.26
C ASP A 77 2.36 2.90 12.68
N GLU A 78 3.52 3.43 12.33
CA GLU A 78 3.89 4.82 12.61
C GLU A 78 3.02 5.82 11.83
N VAL A 79 2.88 5.62 10.52
CA VAL A 79 2.19 6.55 9.62
C VAL A 79 0.68 6.54 9.86
N SER A 80 0.07 5.39 10.11
CA SER A 80 -1.36 5.30 10.44
C SER A 80 -1.69 6.09 11.72
N THR A 81 -0.85 5.98 12.74
CA THR A 81 -0.97 6.75 13.98
C THR A 81 -0.78 8.25 13.74
N GLN A 82 0.24 8.64 12.97
CA GLN A 82 0.54 10.04 12.69
C GLN A 82 -0.56 10.71 11.85
N ALA A 83 -1.10 10.00 10.86
CA ALA A 83 -2.20 10.49 10.03
C ALA A 83 -3.47 10.76 10.85
N GLN A 84 -3.73 9.95 11.88
CA GLN A 84 -4.87 10.16 12.77
C GLN A 84 -4.69 11.38 13.69
N ARG A 85 -3.46 11.66 14.15
CA ARG A 85 -3.17 12.81 15.03
C ARG A 85 -3.32 14.18 14.37
N ARG A 86 -3.26 14.23 13.03
CA ARG A 86 -3.30 15.48 12.25
C ARG A 86 -4.66 15.74 11.59
N ARG A 87 -5.67 14.92 11.88
CA ARG A 87 -7.08 15.14 11.52
C ARG A 87 -7.78 15.87 12.65
#